data_AF-A0AAI9W2C8-F1
#
_entry.id   AF-A0AAI9W2C8-F1
#
_cell.length_a   1.000
_cell.length_b   1.000
_cell.length_c   1.000
_cell.angle_alpha   90.00
_cell.angle_beta   90.00
_cell.angle_gamma   90.00
#
_symmetry.space_group_name_H-M   'P 1'
#
loop_
_entity.id
_entity.type
_entity.pdbx_description
1 polymer ?
#
loop_
_entity_poly.entity_id
_entity_poly.type
_entity_poly.pdbx_seq_one_letter_code
_entity_poly.pdbx_strand_id
1 'polypeptide(L)'
;MQGLVDARDEILKNIVIVYSQASVRYASKMTDDLAAGDTDAYDKHQAEGHSFYRVIEAYVAEYTSICYNMVSHTVSSDSSQASCESYMYLENYTSPNDPSGEEFTGCYNSMTHAQHEGMSEEECEAFGWYANYYNGKILEIFDLKNDGDATADYEADIRSYLQPVWDHYGITADDIGTLQ
;
A
#
# COMPACT_ATOMS: atom_id res chain seq x y z
N MET A 1 20.58 4.02 -25.01
CA MET A 1 20.28 4.47 -23.63
C MET A 1 19.33 3.52 -22.92
N GLN A 2 18.40 2.84 -23.62
CA GLN A 2 17.45 1.88 -23.01
C GLN A 2 18.12 0.84 -22.10
N GLY A 3 19.14 0.11 -22.57
CA GLY A 3 19.80 -0.90 -21.74
C GLY A 3 20.48 -0.36 -20.47
N LEU A 4 20.79 0.94 -20.39
CA LEU A 4 21.31 1.56 -19.16
C LEU A 4 20.19 1.87 -18.17
N VAL A 5 19.00 2.21 -18.68
CA VAL A 5 17.78 2.39 -17.87
C VAL A 5 17.35 1.05 -17.30
N ASP A 6 17.31 0.01 -18.13
CA ASP A 6 16.90 -1.34 -17.70
C ASP A 6 17.82 -1.87 -16.58
N ALA A 7 19.14 -1.73 -16.74
CA ALA A 7 20.11 -2.15 -15.73
C ALA A 7 20.00 -1.36 -14.42
N ARG A 8 19.69 -0.06 -14.49
CA ARG A 8 19.42 0.77 -13.30
C ARG A 8 18.17 0.26 -12.58
N ASP A 9 17.09 -0.01 -13.31
CA ASP A 9 15.81 -0.42 -12.75
C ASP A 9 15.90 -1.81 -12.10
N GLU A 10 16.69 -2.71 -12.68
CA GLU A 10 17.02 -4.01 -12.08
C GLU A 10 17.79 -3.85 -10.75
N ILE A 11 18.78 -2.95 -10.70
CA ILE A 11 19.52 -2.66 -9.46
C ILE A 11 18.58 -2.06 -8.42
N LEU A 12 17.73 -1.11 -8.81
CA LEU A 12 16.79 -0.47 -7.90
C LEU A 12 15.80 -1.49 -7.32
N LYS A 13 15.25 -2.39 -8.14
CA LYS A 13 14.40 -3.49 -7.68
C LYS A 13 15.11 -4.33 -6.61
N ASN A 14 16.36 -4.72 -6.84
CA ASN A 14 17.13 -5.51 -5.87
C ASN A 14 17.42 -4.75 -4.56
N ILE A 15 17.67 -3.44 -4.63
CA ILE A 15 17.80 -2.59 -3.44
C ILE A 15 16.47 -2.56 -2.67
N VAL A 16 15.34 -2.33 -3.36
CA VAL A 16 14.02 -2.33 -2.72
C VAL A 16 13.72 -3.67 -2.04
N ILE A 17 14.06 -4.81 -2.66
CA ILE A 17 13.89 -6.13 -2.05
C ILE A 17 14.68 -6.22 -0.73
N VAL A 18 15.99 -5.97 -0.75
CA VAL A 18 16.85 -6.18 0.43
C VAL A 18 16.44 -5.28 1.61
N TYR A 19 16.14 -4.01 1.33
CA TYR A 19 15.72 -3.09 2.39
C TYR A 19 14.28 -3.34 2.84
N SER A 20 13.38 -3.80 1.96
CA SER A 20 12.04 -4.26 2.37
C SER A 20 12.14 -5.46 3.30
N GLN A 21 12.96 -6.46 2.97
CA GLN A 21 13.21 -7.63 3.82
C GLN A 21 13.74 -7.23 5.19
N ALA A 22 14.69 -6.29 5.24
CA ALA A 22 15.22 -5.79 6.50
C ALA A 22 14.14 -5.08 7.33
N SER A 23 13.38 -4.15 6.74
CA SER A 23 12.28 -3.47 7.43
C SER A 23 11.23 -4.43 7.96
N VAL A 24 10.81 -5.42 7.16
CA VAL A 24 9.88 -6.48 7.57
C VAL A 24 10.45 -7.31 8.73
N ARG A 25 11.73 -7.68 8.65
CA ARG A 25 12.40 -8.45 9.71
C ARG A 25 12.40 -7.71 11.04
N TYR A 26 12.74 -6.42 11.02
CA TYR A 26 12.83 -5.64 12.24
C TYR A 26 11.46 -5.33 12.85
N ALA A 27 10.45 -5.14 12.02
CA ALA A 27 9.07 -5.07 12.48
C ALA A 27 8.62 -6.38 13.17
N SER A 28 8.93 -7.54 12.61
CA SER A 28 8.66 -8.83 13.25
C SER A 28 9.33 -8.96 14.62
N LYS A 29 10.60 -8.57 14.73
CA LYS A 29 11.31 -8.57 16.02
C LYS A 29 10.70 -7.60 17.03
N MET A 30 10.22 -6.43 16.61
CA MET A 30 9.52 -5.50 17.49
C MET A 30 8.27 -6.16 18.11
N THR A 31 7.52 -6.93 17.32
CA THR A 31 6.38 -7.71 17.84
C THR A 31 6.85 -8.74 18.89
N ASP A 32 7.92 -9.48 18.61
CA ASP A 32 8.49 -10.45 19.56
C ASP A 32 8.98 -9.80 20.86
N ASP A 33 9.64 -8.64 20.78
CA ASP A 33 10.17 -7.92 21.93
C ASP A 33 9.06 -7.40 22.84
N LEU A 34 8.00 -6.81 22.27
CA LEU A 34 6.82 -6.37 23.04
C LEU A 34 6.12 -7.56 23.70
N ALA A 35 6.00 -8.69 23.01
CA ALA A 35 5.44 -9.91 23.58
C ALA A 35 6.30 -10.45 24.75
N ALA A 36 7.62 -10.25 24.71
CA ALA A 36 8.54 -10.57 25.80
C ALA A 36 8.60 -9.51 26.91
N GLY A 37 8.04 -8.32 26.68
CA GLY A 37 8.14 -7.16 27.58
C GLY A 37 9.53 -6.51 27.59
N ASP A 38 10.32 -6.70 26.54
CA ASP A 38 11.68 -6.16 26.40
C ASP A 38 11.67 -4.85 25.61
N THR A 39 11.36 -3.75 26.30
CA THR A 39 11.24 -2.41 25.67
C THR A 39 12.59 -1.90 25.15
N ASP A 40 13.71 -2.27 25.78
CA ASP A 40 15.04 -1.86 25.34
C ASP A 40 15.39 -2.52 23.99
N ALA A 41 15.03 -3.80 23.81
CA ALA A 41 15.17 -4.48 22.52
C ALA A 41 14.23 -3.91 21.46
N TYR A 42 12.98 -3.62 21.84
CA TYR A 42 11.99 -3.00 20.95
C TYR A 42 12.50 -1.68 20.37
N ASP A 43 12.96 -0.74 21.21
CA ASP A 43 13.45 0.57 20.76
C ASP A 43 14.63 0.43 19.79
N LYS A 44 15.50 -0.55 20.05
CA LYS A 44 16.64 -0.85 19.19
C LYS A 44 16.20 -1.39 17.84
N HIS A 45 15.30 -2.38 17.81
CA HIS A 45 14.81 -2.95 16.56
C HIS A 45 13.95 -1.95 15.78
N GLN A 46 13.21 -1.07 16.47
CA GLN A 46 12.50 0.04 15.86
C GLN A 46 13.46 1.02 15.18
N ALA A 47 14.56 1.41 15.84
CA ALA A 47 15.60 2.25 15.25
C ALA A 47 16.29 1.58 14.05
N GLU A 48 16.58 0.27 14.15
CA GLU A 48 17.16 -0.50 13.05
C GLU A 48 16.19 -0.55 11.85
N GLY A 49 14.92 -0.90 12.08
CA GLY A 49 13.86 -0.90 11.06
C GLY A 49 13.67 0.45 10.37
N HIS A 50 13.67 1.54 11.16
CA HIS A 50 13.67 2.91 10.65
C HIS A 50 14.84 3.13 9.69
N SER A 51 16.06 2.81 10.13
CA SER A 51 17.28 3.06 9.36
C SER A 51 17.28 2.33 8.01
N PHE A 52 16.75 1.10 7.95
CA PHE A 52 16.62 0.36 6.69
C PHE A 52 15.56 0.98 5.78
N TYR A 53 14.39 1.32 6.31
CA TYR A 53 13.32 1.89 5.49
C TYR A 53 13.72 3.24 4.88
N ARG A 54 14.41 4.09 5.65
CA ARG A 54 14.87 5.41 5.19
C ARG A 54 15.81 5.34 3.98
N VAL A 55 16.45 4.21 3.71
CA VAL A 55 17.31 4.04 2.52
C VAL A 55 16.49 3.97 1.23
N ILE A 56 15.30 3.35 1.29
CA ILE A 56 14.44 3.16 0.12
C ILE A 56 13.27 4.14 0.03
N GLU A 57 12.96 4.86 1.11
CA GLU A 57 11.82 5.78 1.19
C GLU A 57 11.64 6.66 -0.06
N ALA A 58 12.71 7.32 -0.52
CA ALA A 58 12.66 8.22 -1.67
C ALA A 58 12.25 7.55 -2.99
N TYR A 59 12.39 6.22 -3.09
CA TYR A 59 12.06 5.41 -4.27
C TYR A 59 10.72 4.68 -4.14
N VAL A 60 10.16 4.62 -2.93
CA VAL A 60 8.96 3.83 -2.65
C VAL A 60 7.77 4.69 -2.24
N ALA A 61 8.01 5.87 -1.63
CA ALA A 61 6.96 6.70 -1.05
C ALA A 61 5.82 7.00 -2.03
N GLU A 62 6.11 7.37 -3.28
CA GLU A 62 5.09 7.66 -4.29
C GLU A 62 4.11 6.48 -4.49
N TYR A 63 4.65 5.26 -4.48
CA TYR A 63 3.89 4.02 -4.65
C TYR A 63 3.20 3.54 -3.37
N THR A 64 3.32 4.28 -2.26
CA THR A 64 2.55 4.04 -1.02
C THR A 64 1.29 4.88 -0.92
N SER A 65 0.97 5.62 -1.98
CA SER A 65 -0.27 6.36 -2.10
C SER A 65 -1.44 5.40 -2.36
N ILE A 66 -2.62 5.74 -1.84
CA ILE A 66 -3.81 4.88 -1.95
C ILE A 66 -5.01 5.65 -2.45
N CYS A 67 -5.93 4.91 -3.06
CA CYS A 67 -7.32 5.35 -3.23
C CYS A 67 -8.16 4.78 -2.10
N TYR A 68 -8.72 5.64 -1.25
CA TYR A 68 -9.45 5.23 -0.05
C TYR A 68 -10.89 5.72 -0.09
N ASN A 69 -11.81 4.84 0.29
CA ASN A 69 -13.21 5.18 0.46
C ASN A 69 -13.51 5.52 1.92
N MET A 70 -13.97 6.75 2.18
CA MET A 70 -14.23 7.22 3.54
C MET A 70 -15.52 6.66 4.16
N VAL A 71 -16.42 6.09 3.38
CA VAL A 71 -17.71 5.54 3.85
C VAL A 71 -17.59 4.04 4.13
N SER A 72 -17.06 3.27 3.18
CA SER A 72 -16.83 1.83 3.38
C SER A 72 -15.56 1.54 4.21
N HIS A 73 -14.70 2.55 4.40
CA HIS A 73 -13.38 2.41 5.02
C HIS A 73 -12.46 1.39 4.35
N THR A 74 -12.59 1.23 3.02
CA THR A 74 -11.79 0.29 2.23
C THR A 74 -10.82 0.99 1.27
N VAL A 75 -9.71 0.33 0.98
CA VAL A 75 -8.74 0.76 -0.04
C VAL A 75 -9.14 0.13 -1.38
N SER A 76 -9.25 0.93 -2.44
CA SER A 76 -9.48 0.47 -3.80
C SER A 76 -8.19 -0.12 -4.41
N SER A 77 -8.34 -0.97 -5.42
CA SER A 77 -7.23 -1.44 -6.27
C SER A 77 -6.65 -0.32 -7.17
N ASP A 78 -7.31 0.83 -7.25
CA ASP A 78 -6.83 1.99 -8.01
C ASP A 78 -5.55 2.57 -7.40
N SER A 79 -4.47 2.57 -8.18
CA SER A 79 -3.12 2.96 -7.74
C SER A 79 -2.66 4.32 -8.28
N SER A 80 -3.55 5.10 -8.89
CA SER A 80 -3.25 6.44 -9.39
C SER A 80 -4.27 7.46 -8.91
N GLN A 81 -3.83 8.71 -8.74
CA GLN A 81 -4.73 9.81 -8.42
C GLN A 81 -5.83 9.96 -9.47
N ALA A 82 -5.46 9.88 -10.74
CA ALA A 82 -6.41 10.04 -11.85
C ALA A 82 -7.49 8.97 -11.83
N SER A 83 -7.14 7.69 -11.60
CA SER A 83 -8.15 6.65 -11.46
C SER A 83 -8.99 6.83 -10.21
N CYS A 84 -8.40 7.18 -9.07
CA CYS A 84 -9.14 7.38 -7.83
C CYS A 84 -10.19 8.49 -7.90
N GLU A 85 -9.88 9.59 -8.59
CA GLU A 85 -10.79 10.74 -8.73
C GLU A 85 -11.82 10.58 -9.85
N SER A 86 -11.84 9.42 -10.53
CA SER A 86 -12.66 9.18 -11.72
C SER A 86 -13.91 8.33 -11.46
N TYR A 87 -14.19 8.04 -10.20
CA TYR A 87 -15.45 7.43 -9.79
C TYR A 87 -16.62 8.39 -9.97
N MET A 88 -17.72 7.87 -10.50
CA MET A 88 -18.97 8.58 -10.67
C MET A 88 -20.14 7.64 -10.45
N TYR A 89 -21.18 8.13 -9.79
CA TYR A 89 -22.41 7.39 -9.64
C TYR A 89 -23.24 7.47 -10.93
N LEU A 90 -23.69 6.32 -11.42
CA LEU A 90 -24.57 6.22 -12.57
C LEU A 90 -25.89 5.63 -12.13
N GLU A 91 -26.98 6.28 -12.51
CA GLU A 91 -28.34 5.83 -12.22
C GLU A 91 -29.06 5.45 -13.51
N ASN A 92 -29.56 4.21 -13.59
CA ASN A 92 -30.30 3.64 -14.71
C ASN A 92 -29.62 3.92 -16.07
N TYR A 93 -28.30 3.76 -16.12
CA TYR A 93 -27.50 4.06 -17.31
C TYR A 93 -27.45 2.86 -18.25
N THR A 94 -27.94 3.01 -19.49
CA THR A 94 -27.74 2.02 -20.55
C THR A 94 -26.55 2.43 -21.43
N SER A 95 -25.51 1.59 -21.49
CA SER A 95 -24.36 1.86 -22.35
C SER A 95 -24.74 1.70 -23.83
N PRO A 96 -24.37 2.64 -24.72
CA PRO A 96 -24.54 2.48 -26.17
C PRO A 96 -23.78 1.28 -26.75
N ASN A 97 -22.79 0.77 -26.01
CA ASN A 97 -21.94 -0.34 -26.40
C ASN A 97 -22.36 -1.67 -25.74
N ASP A 98 -23.40 -1.69 -24.91
CA ASP A 98 -23.93 -2.92 -24.36
C ASP A 98 -24.92 -3.58 -25.35
N PRO A 99 -24.58 -4.73 -25.95
CA PRO A 99 -25.47 -5.44 -26.86
C PRO A 99 -26.74 -6.01 -26.19
N SER A 100 -26.74 -6.20 -24.86
CA SER A 100 -27.94 -6.63 -24.12
C SER A 100 -28.86 -5.47 -23.72
N GLY A 101 -28.33 -4.24 -23.69
CA GLY A 101 -29.07 -3.04 -23.28
C GLY A 101 -29.51 -3.07 -21.82
N GLU A 102 -28.75 -3.75 -20.96
CA GLU A 102 -29.00 -3.82 -19.53
C GLU A 102 -28.69 -2.46 -18.89
N GLU A 103 -29.56 -2.02 -17.97
CA GLU A 103 -29.37 -0.80 -17.21
C GLU A 103 -28.39 -1.06 -16.06
N PHE A 104 -27.41 -0.17 -15.91
CA PHE A 104 -26.47 -0.16 -14.80
C PHE A 104 -26.85 0.94 -13.78
N THR A 105 -26.93 0.55 -12.51
CA THR A 105 -27.03 1.48 -11.38
C THR A 105 -25.96 1.12 -10.34
N GLY A 106 -25.06 2.06 -10.07
CA GLY A 106 -23.95 1.87 -9.14
C GLY A 106 -22.78 2.80 -9.41
N CYS A 107 -21.64 2.48 -8.81
CA CYS A 107 -20.43 3.27 -8.96
C CYS A 107 -19.60 2.81 -10.16
N TYR A 108 -19.17 3.74 -10.99
CA TYR A 108 -18.37 3.47 -12.18
C TYR A 108 -17.11 4.33 -12.21
N ASN A 109 -15.96 3.72 -12.49
CA ASN A 109 -14.71 4.43 -12.69
C ASN A 109 -14.50 4.72 -14.17
N SER A 110 -14.49 6.00 -14.57
CA SER A 110 -14.35 6.39 -15.97
C SER A 110 -12.93 6.22 -16.55
N MET A 111 -11.92 5.99 -15.71
CA MET A 111 -10.53 5.75 -16.14
C MET A 111 -10.21 4.27 -16.26
N THR A 112 -10.60 3.46 -15.26
CA THR A 112 -10.31 2.01 -15.25
C THR A 112 -11.45 1.16 -15.80
N HIS A 113 -12.61 1.78 -16.05
CA HIS A 113 -13.85 1.10 -16.44
C HIS A 113 -14.36 0.07 -15.41
N ALA A 114 -13.89 0.16 -14.15
CA ALA A 114 -14.40 -0.67 -13.07
C ALA A 114 -15.86 -0.33 -12.75
N GLN A 115 -16.67 -1.36 -12.55
CA GLN A 115 -18.10 -1.25 -12.19
C GLN A 115 -18.32 -1.89 -10.82
N HIS A 116 -19.01 -1.16 -9.95
CA HIS A 116 -19.42 -1.62 -8.62
C HIS A 116 -20.95 -1.50 -8.53
N GLU A 117 -21.64 -2.56 -8.98
CA GLU A 117 -23.09 -2.66 -8.88
C GLU A 117 -23.54 -2.63 -7.41
N GLY A 118 -24.61 -1.88 -7.14
CA GLY A 118 -25.22 -1.83 -5.81
C GLY A 118 -24.44 -1.05 -4.74
N MET A 119 -23.30 -0.44 -5.08
CA MET A 119 -22.67 0.58 -4.24
C MET A 119 -23.57 1.81 -4.17
N SER A 120 -23.76 2.39 -2.98
CA SER A 120 -24.57 3.59 -2.83
C SER A 120 -23.92 4.82 -3.46
N GLU A 121 -24.72 5.84 -3.77
CA GLU A 121 -24.21 7.13 -4.28
C GLU A 121 -23.23 7.77 -3.30
N GLU A 122 -23.55 7.76 -2.00
CA GLU A 122 -22.68 8.27 -0.94
C GLU A 122 -21.34 7.53 -0.89
N GLU A 123 -21.34 6.19 -0.98
CA GLU A 123 -20.10 5.41 -1.07
C GLU A 123 -19.31 5.74 -2.34
N CYS A 124 -19.98 5.89 -3.48
CA CYS A 124 -19.30 6.17 -4.75
C CYS A 124 -18.58 7.52 -4.76
N GLU A 125 -19.17 8.54 -4.15
CA GLU A 125 -18.60 9.88 -4.06
C GLU A 125 -17.53 10.01 -2.95
N ALA A 126 -17.36 8.99 -2.12
CA ALA A 126 -16.45 9.01 -0.97
C ALA A 126 -15.02 8.53 -1.27
N PHE A 127 -14.71 8.17 -2.52
CA PHE A 127 -13.33 7.84 -2.92
C PHE A 127 -12.46 9.10 -2.93
N GLY A 128 -11.29 9.00 -2.30
CA GLY A 128 -10.31 10.08 -2.23
C GLY A 128 -8.88 9.57 -2.35
N TRP A 129 -8.02 10.39 -2.97
CA TRP A 129 -6.60 10.10 -3.10
C TRP A 129 -5.82 10.53 -1.86
N TYR A 130 -5.05 9.60 -1.29
CA TYR A 130 -4.19 9.85 -0.14
C TYR A 130 -2.74 9.58 -0.53
N ALA A 131 -2.03 10.67 -0.84
CA ALA A 131 -0.63 10.62 -1.22
C ALA A 131 0.25 10.12 -0.07
N ASN A 132 1.14 9.17 -0.39
CA ASN A 132 2.13 8.60 0.54
C ASN A 132 1.53 8.08 1.86
N TYR A 133 0.27 7.63 1.86
CA TYR A 133 -0.45 7.23 3.06
C TYR A 133 0.26 6.09 3.81
N TYR A 134 0.60 5.02 3.10
CA TYR A 134 1.28 3.88 3.70
C TYR A 134 2.73 4.20 4.08
N ASN A 135 3.41 5.13 3.40
CA ASN A 135 4.70 5.64 3.88
C ASN A 135 4.56 6.31 5.24
N GLY A 136 3.52 7.13 5.43
CA GLY A 136 3.21 7.73 6.74
C GLY A 136 3.01 6.67 7.82
N LYS A 137 2.30 5.57 7.49
CA LYS A 137 2.09 4.45 8.41
C LYS A 137 3.35 3.67 8.75
N ILE A 138 4.22 3.42 7.78
CA ILE A 138 5.53 2.79 8.03
C ILE A 138 6.39 3.68 8.95
N LEU A 139 6.40 5.00 8.72
CA LEU A 139 7.14 5.94 9.57
C LEU A 139 6.57 6.03 10.99
N GLU A 140 5.25 5.91 11.16
CA GLU A 140 4.58 5.86 12.47
C GLU A 140 4.95 4.61 13.27
N ILE A 141 5.04 3.45 12.62
CA ILE A 141 5.54 2.19 13.24
C ILE A 141 6.98 2.37 13.71
N PHE A 142 7.83 2.99 12.90
CA PHE A 142 9.25 3.19 13.19
C PHE A 142 9.58 4.52 13.89
N ASP A 143 8.60 5.23 14.46
CA ASP A 143 8.84 6.45 15.24
C ASP A 143 9.31 6.08 16.66
N LEU A 144 10.52 6.50 17.04
CA LEU A 144 11.11 6.25 18.37
C LEU A 144 10.34 6.87 19.55
N LYS A 145 9.30 7.65 19.28
CA LYS A 145 8.37 8.15 20.31
C LYS A 145 7.19 7.21 20.55
N ASN A 146 7.02 6.18 19.71
CA ASN A 146 5.95 5.21 19.80
C ASN A 146 6.41 4.01 20.63
N ASP A 147 5.90 3.93 21.86
CA ASP A 147 6.17 2.85 22.83
C ASP A 147 5.59 1.48 22.40
N GLY A 148 4.85 1.45 21.27
CA GLY A 148 4.34 0.25 20.64
C GLY A 148 3.02 -0.30 21.22
N ASP A 149 2.38 -1.16 20.43
CA ASP A 149 1.20 -1.94 20.78
C ASP A 149 1.56 -3.44 20.78
N ALA A 150 1.51 -4.07 21.94
CA ALA A 150 1.81 -5.50 22.10
C ALA A 150 0.77 -6.43 21.43
N THR A 151 -0.32 -5.88 20.90
CA THR A 151 -1.33 -6.63 20.12
C THR A 151 -1.14 -6.49 18.61
N ALA A 152 -0.23 -5.63 18.15
CA ALA A 152 0.03 -5.40 16.74
C ALA A 152 0.94 -6.48 16.13
N ASP A 153 0.65 -6.83 14.88
CA ASP A 153 1.52 -7.62 14.02
C ASP A 153 2.23 -6.66 13.05
N TYR A 154 3.35 -6.10 13.51
CA TYR A 154 4.06 -5.10 12.71
C TYR A 154 4.65 -5.68 11.44
N GLU A 155 4.98 -6.98 11.42
CA GLU A 155 5.39 -7.64 10.18
C GLU A 155 4.26 -7.60 9.16
N ALA A 156 3.05 -8.04 9.53
CA ALA A 156 1.90 -8.03 8.65
C ALA A 156 1.57 -6.60 8.18
N ASP A 157 1.65 -5.61 9.07
CA ASP A 157 1.42 -4.21 8.73
C ASP A 157 2.44 -3.68 7.71
N ILE A 158 3.74 -3.85 7.97
CA ILE A 158 4.79 -3.40 7.04
C ILE A 158 4.67 -4.11 5.68
N ARG A 159 4.35 -5.41 5.66
CA ARG A 159 4.11 -6.14 4.40
C ARG A 159 2.92 -5.56 3.64
N SER A 160 1.81 -5.30 4.31
CA SER A 160 0.61 -4.69 3.73
C SER A 160 0.92 -3.32 3.13
N TYR A 161 1.66 -2.48 3.86
CA TYR A 161 2.00 -1.12 3.46
C TYR A 161 3.01 -1.04 2.31
N LEU A 162 3.90 -2.05 2.19
CA LEU A 162 4.85 -2.16 1.08
C LEU A 162 4.28 -2.92 -0.13
N GLN A 163 3.14 -3.60 -0.01
CA GLN A 163 2.59 -4.38 -1.13
C GLN A 163 2.41 -3.57 -2.42
N PRO A 164 1.86 -2.34 -2.41
CA PRO A 164 1.72 -1.55 -3.63
C PRO A 164 3.07 -1.16 -4.26
N VAL A 165 4.10 -0.99 -3.43
CA VAL A 165 5.49 -0.76 -3.88
C VAL A 165 6.01 -2.00 -4.60
N TRP A 166 5.80 -3.18 -4.02
CA TRP A 166 6.24 -4.44 -4.61
C TRP A 166 5.53 -4.71 -5.94
N ASP A 167 4.23 -4.46 -6.01
CA ASP A 167 3.46 -4.58 -7.25
C ASP A 167 4.03 -3.64 -8.34
N HIS A 168 4.37 -2.40 -7.98
CA HIS A 168 5.00 -1.45 -8.91
C HIS A 168 6.33 -1.96 -9.48
N TYR A 169 7.21 -2.50 -8.63
CA TYR A 169 8.52 -3.01 -9.04
C TYR A 169 8.48 -4.46 -9.57
N GLY A 170 7.29 -5.08 -9.64
CA GLY A 170 7.13 -6.50 -9.99
C GLY A 170 7.90 -7.42 -9.05
N ILE A 171 7.96 -7.08 -7.76
CA ILE A 171 8.52 -7.88 -6.68
C ILE A 171 7.42 -8.80 -6.15
N THR A 172 7.76 -10.06 -5.94
CA THR A 172 6.81 -11.10 -5.50
C THR A 172 7.04 -11.50 -4.05
N ALA A 173 6.10 -12.25 -3.47
CA ALA A 173 6.27 -12.84 -2.15
C ALA A 173 7.51 -13.76 -2.08
N ASP A 174 7.90 -14.41 -3.18
CA ASP A 174 9.10 -15.25 -3.25
C ASP A 174 10.39 -14.41 -3.18
N ASP A 175 10.40 -13.22 -3.80
CA ASP A 175 11.52 -12.28 -3.72
C ASP A 175 11.71 -11.76 -2.29
N ILE A 176 10.63 -11.47 -1.57
CA ILE A 176 10.67 -11.01 -0.17
C ILE A 176 10.96 -12.18 0.78
N GLY A 177 10.38 -13.35 0.52
CA GLY A 177 10.50 -14.54 1.34
C GLY A 177 9.74 -14.47 2.67
N THR A 178 9.82 -15.57 3.42
CA THR A 178 9.40 -15.68 4.82
C THR A 178 10.60 -15.38 5.72
N LEU A 179 10.36 -14.75 6.86
CA LEU A 179 11.41 -14.59 7.85
C LEU A 179 11.84 -15.97 8.36
N GLN A 180 13.16 -16.19 8.45
CA GLN A 180 13.79 -17.33 9.12
C GLN A 180 14.20 -16.96 10.53
#